data_AF-A0A3C1IGS7-F1
#
_entry.id   AF-A0A3C1IGS7-F1
#
_cell.length_a   1.000
_cell.length_b   1.000
_cell.length_c   1.000
_cell.angle_alpha   90.00
_cell.angle_beta   90.00
_cell.angle_gamma   90.00
#
_symmetry.space_group_name_H-M   'P 1'
#
loop_
_entity.id
_entity.type
_entity.pdbx_description
1 polymer ?
#
loop_
_entity_poly.entity_id
_entity_poly.type
_entity_poly.pdbx_seq_one_letter_code
_entity_poly.pdbx_strand_id
1 'polypeptide(L)' 'MIPSILPTYSRAPMSFVKGEGCWLIEADGRRFLDLGAGIAVNALGHAHPALVKTLSEQAQNLWHVSNLYQIPQQQALA' A
#
# COMPACT_ATOMS: atom_id res chain seq x y z
N MET A 1 19.51 -23.57 6.21
CA MET A 1 18.89 -22.38 6.82
C MET A 1 17.41 -22.41 6.47
N ILE A 2 16.51 -22.20 7.44
CA ILE A 2 15.08 -22.04 7.16
C ILE A 2 14.89 -20.59 6.71
N PRO A 3 14.33 -20.32 5.51
CA PRO A 3 14.08 -18.95 5.07
C PRO A 3 13.04 -18.30 5.99
N SER A 4 13.20 -17.00 6.27
CA SER A 4 12.23 -16.23 7.07
C SER A 4 10.87 -16.06 6.37
N ILE A 5 10.82 -16.29 5.06
CA ILE A 5 9.62 -16.26 4.24
C ILE A 5 9.37 -17.65 3.65
N LEU A 6 8.14 -18.17 3.81
CA LEU A 6 7.75 -19.45 3.23
C LEU A 6 7.72 -19.38 1.68
N PRO A 7 8.15 -20.43 0.97
CA PRO A 7 8.28 -20.43 -0.50
C PRO A 7 6.94 -20.68 -1.20
N THR A 8 5.93 -19.83 -0.95
CA THR A 8 4.57 -19.97 -1.49
C THR A 8 4.36 -19.28 -2.85
N TYR A 9 5.34 -18.52 -3.35
CA TYR A 9 5.24 -17.76 -4.60
C TYR A 9 6.50 -17.88 -5.47
N SER A 10 6.31 -17.94 -6.79
CA SER A 10 7.36 -17.75 -7.79
C SER A 10 7.59 -16.26 -8.05
N ARG A 11 8.37 -15.62 -7.17
CA ARG A 11 8.61 -14.17 -7.24
C ARG A 11 9.58 -13.81 -8.37
N ALA A 12 9.30 -12.72 -9.09
CA ALA A 12 10.29 -12.12 -9.98
C ALA A 12 11.47 -11.58 -9.14
N PRO A 13 12.72 -11.65 -9.64
CA PRO A 13 13.90 -11.18 -8.91
C PRO A 13 14.03 -9.65 -9.00
N MET A 14 12.99 -8.93 -8.60
CA MET A 14 12.93 -7.46 -8.61
C MET A 14 12.63 -6.94 -7.21
N SER A 15 13.20 -5.78 -6.88
CA SER A 15 13.01 -5.14 -5.56
C SER A 15 12.64 -3.68 -5.71
N PHE A 16 11.34 -3.39 -5.83
CA PHE A 16 10.85 -2.02 -5.88
C PHE A 16 10.98 -1.31 -4.52
N VAL A 17 11.57 -0.12 -4.51
CA VAL A 17 11.89 0.66 -3.29
C VAL A 17 11.12 1.97 -3.18
N LYS A 18 10.58 2.48 -4.29
CA LYS A 18 9.71 3.67 -4.31
C LYS A 18 8.63 3.51 -5.37
N GLY A 19 7.44 4.04 -5.09
CA GLY A 19 6.37 4.22 -6.07
C GLY A 19 5.82 5.65 -6.02
N GLU A 20 5.41 6.17 -7.18
CA GLU A 20 4.82 7.50 -7.32
C GLU A 20 3.87 7.53 -8.53
N GLY A 21 2.57 7.68 -8.28
CA GLY A 21 1.56 7.58 -9.34
C GLY A 21 1.61 6.20 -10.01
N CYS A 22 1.74 6.16 -11.33
CA CYS A 22 1.89 4.91 -12.10
C CYS A 22 3.34 4.43 -12.24
N TRP A 23 4.30 5.02 -11.53
CA TRP A 23 5.72 4.64 -11.63
C TRP A 23 6.18 3.82 -10.44
N LEU A 24 6.95 2.78 -10.72
CA LEU A 24 7.74 2.02 -9.75
C LEU A 24 9.23 2.25 -10.00
N ILE A 25 9.99 2.37 -8.92
CA ILE A 25 11.45 2.54 -8.94
C ILE A 25 12.07 1.35 -8.23
N GLU A 26 12.90 0.61 -8.96
CA GLU A 26 13.65 -0.53 -8.43
C GLU A 26 14.88 -0.07 -7.63
N ALA A 27 15.39 -0.94 -6.75
CA ALA A 27 16.57 -0.69 -5.92
C ALA A 27 17.82 -0.26 -6.72
N ASP A 28 17.92 -0.68 -7.99
CA ASP A 28 19.00 -0.29 -8.90
C ASP A 28 18.74 1.04 -9.65
N GLY A 29 17.62 1.72 -9.35
CA GLY A 29 17.24 3.01 -9.92
C GLY A 29 16.42 2.93 -11.21
N ARG A 30 16.20 1.75 -11.80
CA ARG A 30 15.35 1.62 -12.99
C ARG A 30 13.91 2.00 -12.68
N ARG A 31 13.27 2.67 -13.65
CA ARG A 31 11.88 3.11 -13.58
C ARG A 31 11.00 2.22 -14.46
N PHE A 32 9.89 1.78 -13.91
CA PHE A 32 8.92 0.93 -14.58
C PHE A 32 7.56 1.61 -14.57
N LEU A 33 6.90 1.65 -15.74
CA LEU A 33 5.49 2.02 -15.82
C LEU A 33 4.67 0.83 -15.30
N ASP A 34 3.92 1.04 -14.23
CA ASP A 34 3.12 0.00 -13.57
C ASP A 34 1.80 -0.20 -14.32
N LEU A 35 1.76 -1.24 -15.14
CA LEU A 35 0.55 -1.73 -15.81
C LEU A 35 -0.12 -2.89 -15.05
N GLY A 36 0.45 -3.31 -13.92
CA GLY A 36 -0.12 -4.36 -13.08
C GLY A 36 -0.94 -3.83 -11.91
N ALA A 37 -0.65 -2.62 -11.44
CA ALA A 37 -1.25 -1.96 -10.28
C ALA A 37 -1.32 -2.87 -9.03
N GLY A 38 -0.33 -3.75 -8.86
CA GLY A 38 -0.34 -4.75 -7.79
C GLY A 38 -1.54 -5.70 -7.85
N ILE A 39 -1.89 -6.21 -9.04
CA ILE A 39 -3.12 -6.98 -9.30
C ILE A 39 -4.35 -6.09 -9.06
N ALA A 40 -4.41 -4.96 -9.78
CA ALA A 40 -5.51 -3.99 -9.75
C ALA A 40 -5.83 -3.35 -8.38
N VAL A 41 -4.94 -3.49 -7.39
CA VAL A 41 -5.11 -2.91 -6.04
C VAL A 41 -4.87 -1.40 -6.05
N ASN A 42 -3.80 -0.95 -6.69
CA ASN A 42 -3.36 0.45 -6.67
C ASN A 42 -4.11 1.28 -7.72
N ALA A 43 -5.44 1.32 -7.63
CA ALA A 43 -6.31 2.02 -8.59
C ALA A 43 -6.02 3.54 -8.68
N LEU A 44 -5.54 4.14 -7.59
CA LEU A 44 -5.14 5.56 -7.54
C LEU A 44 -3.63 5.75 -7.66
N GLY A 45 -2.90 4.71 -8.04
CA GLY A 45 -1.44 4.69 -8.10
C GLY A 45 -0.77 4.60 -6.73
N HIS A 46 0.56 4.60 -6.76
CA HIS A 46 1.42 4.51 -5.57
C HIS A 46 1.56 5.87 -4.90
N ALA A 47 1.53 5.88 -3.56
CA ALA A 47 1.77 7.06 -2.72
C ALA A 47 0.93 8.31 -3.11
N HIS A 48 -0.33 8.10 -3.50
CA HIS A 48 -1.23 9.20 -3.87
C HIS A 48 -1.34 10.23 -2.72
N PRO A 49 -1.06 11.54 -2.95
CA PRO A 49 -0.95 12.53 -1.87
C PRO A 49 -2.18 12.61 -0.95
N ALA A 50 -3.38 12.53 -1.52
CA ALA A 50 -4.61 12.54 -0.73
C ALA A 50 -4.74 11.30 0.18
N LEU A 51 -4.36 10.11 -0.29
CA LEU A 51 -4.43 8.89 0.52
C LEU A 51 -3.40 8.92 1.65
N VAL A 52 -2.17 9.35 1.34
CA VAL A 52 -1.09 9.49 2.33
C VAL A 52 -1.49 10.47 3.42
N LYS A 53 -2.05 11.62 3.05
CA LYS A 53 -2.54 12.64 4.00
C LYS A 53 -3.63 12.06 4.91
N THR A 54 -4.71 11.52 4.33
CA THR A 54 -5.85 10.99 5.09
C THR A 54 -5.43 9.87 6.04
N LEU A 55 -4.59 8.94 5.58
CA LEU A 55 -4.06 7.85 6.42
C LEU A 55 -3.23 8.41 7.59
N SER A 56 -2.32 9.35 7.31
CA SER A 56 -1.42 9.91 8.32
C SER A 56 -2.19 10.69 9.38
N GLU A 57 -3.15 11.52 8.97
CA GLU A 57 -3.99 12.29 9.88
C GLU A 57 -4.79 11.37 10.81
N GLN A 58 -5.44 10.34 10.27
CA GLN A 58 -6.21 9.41 11.09
C GLN A 58 -5.31 8.59 12.02
N ALA A 59 -4.14 8.15 11.55
CA ALA A 59 -3.19 7.40 12.37
C ALA A 59 -2.62 8.22 13.53
N GLN A 60 -2.52 9.55 13.43
CA GLN A 60 -2.13 10.37 14.59
C GLN A 60 -3.27 10.53 15.62
N ASN A 61 -4.52 10.29 15.22
CA ASN A 61 -5.69 10.42 16.09
C ASN A 61 -6.05 9.09 16.77
N LEU A 62 -6.37 8.04 16.00
CA LEU A 62 -6.91 6.78 16.52
C LEU A 62 -6.88 5.65 15.48
N TRP A 63 -6.51 4.45 15.92
CA TRP A 63 -6.34 3.27 15.04
C TRP A 63 -7.46 2.25 15.19
N HIS A 64 -7.78 1.87 16.42
CA HIS A 64 -8.68 0.76 16.69
C HIS A 64 -9.41 0.95 18.01
N VAL A 65 -10.72 0.69 17.99
CA VAL A 65 -11.58 0.73 19.18
C VAL A 65 -12.42 -0.54 19.36
N SER A 66 -12.26 -1.56 18.52
CA SER A 66 -13.18 -2.71 18.36
C SER A 66 -14.55 -2.33 17.80
N ASN A 67 -15.42 -3.32 17.63
CA ASN A 67 -16.80 -3.12 17.15
C ASN A 67 -17.79 -2.76 18.29
N LEU A 68 -17.31 -2.54 19.51
CA LEU A 68 -18.16 -2.23 20.67
C LEU A 68 -18.61 -0.76 20.72
N TYR A 69 -17.99 0.13 19.95
CA TYR A 69 -18.27 1.57 19.98
C TYR A 69 -18.70 2.08 18.60
N GLN A 70 -19.21 3.31 18.58
CA GLN A 70 -19.57 4.00 17.35
C GLN A 70 -18.32 4.49 16.61
N ILE A 71 -18.30 4.31 15.29
CA ILE A 71 -17.19 4.72 14.42
C ILE A 71 -17.77 5.63 13.32
N PRO A 72 -17.77 6.96 13.51
CA PRO A 72 -18.41 7.90 12.59
C PRO A 72 -17.91 7.81 11.15
N GLN A 73 -16.60 7.59 10.95
CA GLN A 73 -16.00 7.48 9.61
C GLN A 73 -16.46 6.22 8.87
N GLN A 74 -16.71 5.12 9.60
CA GLN A 74 -17.29 3.90 9.02
C GLN A 74 -18.74 4.15 8.59
N GLN A 75 -19.52 4.88 9.39
CA GLN A 75 -20.90 5.24 9.06
C GLN A 75 -20.97 6.18 7.85
N ALA A 76 -20.02 7.10 7.70
CA ALA A 76 -20.00 8.05 6.59
C ALA A 76 -19.68 7.39 5.22
N LEU A 77 -19.06 6.22 5.22
CA LEU A 77 -18.71 5.48 3.99
C LEU A 77 -19.82 4.53 3.52
N ALA A 78 -20.64 4.00 4.45
CA ALA A 78 -21.70 3.03 4.18
C ALA A 78 -22.90 3.68 3.47
#